data_AF-A0A3D2V9C7-F1
#
_entry.id   AF-A0A3D2V9C7-F1
#
_cell.length_a   1.000
_cell.length_b   1.000
_cell.length_c   1.000
_cell.angle_alpha   90.00
_cell.angle_beta   90.00
_cell.angle_gamma   90.00
#
_symmetry.space_group_name_H-M   'P 1'
#
loop_
_entity.id
_entity.type
_entity.pdbx_description
1 polymer ?
#
loop_
_entity_poly.entity_id
_entity_poly.type
_entity_poly.pdbx_seq_one_letter_code
_entity_poly.pdbx_strand_id
1 'polypeptide(L)'
;QVGRRLRRAGLKARTINIKARYDDFQTVTRSATASEPTDQTDIIWQFAKELLLSKLPDRPTCLRLLGMGVSNLDDTGQSQQLMFDREEQKRNKSIDSVADQIKNRFGDSA
;
A
#
# COMPACT_ATOMS: atom_id res chain seq x y z
N GLN A 1 -3.75 -6.73 -1.14
CA GLN A 1 -3.47 -7.55 0.07
C GLN A 1 -3.08 -6.68 1.27
N VAL A 2 -2.08 -5.79 1.16
CA VAL A 2 -1.64 -4.95 2.29
C VAL A 2 -2.73 -3.99 2.79
N GLY A 3 -3.39 -3.23 1.90
CA GLY A 3 -4.51 -2.36 2.27
C GLY A 3 -5.64 -3.11 3.00
N ARG A 4 -6.09 -4.24 2.45
CA ARG A 4 -7.07 -5.13 3.13
C ARG A 4 -6.61 -5.57 4.53
N ARG A 5 -5.32 -5.90 4.71
CA ARG A 5 -4.78 -6.30 6.03
C ARG A 5 -4.79 -5.14 7.02
N LEU A 6 -4.46 -3.93 6.57
CA LEU A 6 -4.57 -2.70 7.37
C LEU A 6 -6.01 -2.46 7.81
N ARG A 7 -6.95 -2.49 6.86
CA ARG A 7 -8.40 -2.32 7.14
C ARG A 7 -8.94 -3.38 8.09
N ARG A 8 -8.59 -4.65 7.91
CA ARG A 8 -8.97 -5.74 8.84
C ARG A 8 -8.42 -5.56 10.25
N ALA A 9 -7.27 -4.91 10.39
CA ALA A 9 -6.67 -4.60 11.69
C ALA A 9 -7.17 -3.26 12.28
N GLY A 10 -8.00 -2.50 11.56
CA GLY A 10 -8.39 -1.15 11.95
C GLY A 10 -7.23 -0.15 11.97
N LEU A 11 -6.15 -0.44 11.23
CA LEU A 11 -4.94 0.36 11.20
C LEU A 11 -4.82 1.11 9.88
N LYS A 12 -4.17 2.27 9.91
CA LYS A 12 -3.67 2.99 8.74
C LYS A 12 -2.15 3.02 8.78
N ALA A 13 -1.51 3.29 7.66
CA ALA A 13 -0.06 3.42 7.59
C ALA A 13 0.34 4.71 6.89
N ARG A 14 1.45 5.32 7.33
CA ARG A 14 2.02 6.49 6.65
C ARG A 14 3.12 6.13 5.67
N THR A 15 3.90 5.10 5.96
CA THR A 15 5.08 4.77 5.16
C THR A 15 4.87 3.50 4.39
N ILE A 16 5.02 3.58 3.07
CA ILE A 16 4.99 2.44 2.14
C ILE A 16 6.44 2.07 1.83
N ASN A 17 6.75 0.77 1.83
CA ASN A 17 8.06 0.26 1.48
C ASN A 17 8.00 -0.81 0.40
N ILE A 18 9.00 -0.79 -0.48
CA ILE A 18 9.29 -1.82 -1.49
C ILE A 18 10.67 -2.40 -1.18
N LYS A 19 10.74 -3.72 -1.14
CA LYS A 19 11.97 -4.49 -0.98
C LYS A 19 12.20 -5.32 -2.23
N ALA A 20 13.32 -5.08 -2.90
CA ALA A 20 13.77 -5.85 -4.05
C ALA A 20 15.03 -6.64 -3.65
N ARG A 21 15.03 -7.95 -3.89
CA ARG A 21 16.21 -8.80 -3.80
C ARG A 21 16.57 -9.32 -5.17
N TYR A 22 17.82 -9.15 -5.56
CA TYR A 22 18.36 -9.58 -6.85
C TYR A 22 18.95 -10.99 -6.76
N ASP A 23 19.35 -11.51 -7.91
CA ASP A 23 19.95 -12.84 -8.05
C ASP A 23 21.35 -12.98 -7.43
N ASP A 24 22.08 -11.88 -7.35
CA ASP A 24 23.31 -11.72 -6.59
C ASP A 24 23.09 -11.64 -5.06
N PHE A 25 21.84 -11.87 -4.61
CA PHE A 25 21.37 -11.76 -3.23
C PHE A 25 21.43 -10.36 -2.60
N GLN A 26 21.82 -9.32 -3.36
CA GLN A 26 21.77 -7.95 -2.88
C GLN A 26 20.32 -7.52 -2.67
N THR A 27 20.09 -6.77 -1.60
CA THR A 27 18.76 -6.27 -1.24
C THR A 27 18.74 -4.76 -1.27
N VAL A 28 17.81 -4.20 -2.03
CA VAL A 28 17.53 -2.76 -2.07
C VAL A 28 16.14 -2.53 -1.51
N THR A 29 16.03 -1.61 -0.56
CA THR A 29 14.74 -1.16 -0.01
C THR A 29 14.54 0.32 -0.32
N ARG A 30 13.32 0.68 -0.71
CA ARG A 30 12.89 2.06 -0.92
C ARG A 30 11.59 2.28 -0.18
N SER A 31 11.43 3.48 0.35
CA SER A 31 10.24 3.86 1.11
C SER A 31 9.83 5.29 0.80
N ALA A 32 8.52 5.52 0.82
CA ALA A 32 7.91 6.84 0.73
C ALA A 32 6.93 7.00 1.90
N THR A 33 6.85 8.21 2.44
CA THR A 33 5.94 8.54 3.53
C THR A 33 4.88 9.50 2.99
N ALA A 34 3.63 9.09 3.07
CA ALA A 34 2.48 9.93 2.76
C ALA A 34 2.30 11.02 3.84
N SER A 35 1.72 12.14 3.45
CA SER A 35 1.37 13.24 4.38
C SER A 35 0.32 12.80 5.41
N GLU A 36 -0.64 11.99 4.99
CA GLU A 36 -1.70 11.45 5.84
C GLU A 36 -1.62 9.91 5.95
N PRO A 37 -1.94 9.34 7.11
CA PRO A 37 -2.05 7.89 7.26
C PRO A 37 -3.19 7.35 6.39
N THR A 38 -2.93 6.29 5.64
CA THR A 38 -3.88 5.70 4.70
C THR A 38 -3.94 4.19 4.80
N ASP A 39 -5.13 3.65 4.52
CA ASP A 39 -5.44 2.25 4.31
C ASP A 39 -6.04 2.00 2.92
N GLN A 40 -6.14 3.04 2.08
CA GLN A 40 -6.74 2.97 0.76
C GLN A 40 -5.82 2.27 -0.23
N THR A 41 -6.36 1.31 -0.98
CA THR A 41 -5.55 0.48 -1.89
C THR A 41 -4.92 1.32 -3.00
N ASP A 42 -5.67 2.27 -3.56
CA ASP A 42 -5.20 3.10 -4.68
C ASP A 42 -4.03 4.00 -4.28
N ILE A 43 -4.10 4.63 -3.11
CA ILE A 43 -3.00 5.49 -2.61
C ILE A 43 -1.75 4.63 -2.34
N ILE A 44 -1.91 3.49 -1.65
CA ILE A 44 -0.79 2.57 -1.39
C ILE A 44 -0.16 2.10 -2.72
N TRP A 45 -1.00 1.80 -3.73
CA TRP A 45 -0.55 1.38 -5.04
C TRP A 45 0.23 2.46 -5.78
N GLN A 46 -0.23 3.71 -5.75
CA GLN A 46 0.46 4.84 -6.38
C GLN A 46 1.87 5.01 -5.82
N PHE A 47 2.02 5.05 -4.49
CA PHE A 47 3.34 5.13 -3.85
C PHE A 47 4.21 3.91 -4.17
N ALA A 48 3.66 2.70 -4.09
CA ALA A 48 4.40 1.47 -4.41
C ALA A 48 4.91 1.48 -5.86
N LYS A 49 4.07 1.92 -6.80
CA LYS A 49 4.42 2.04 -8.23
C LYS A 49 5.52 3.07 -8.44
N GLU A 50 5.44 4.24 -7.79
CA GLU A 50 6.48 5.25 -7.88
C GLU A 50 7.82 4.75 -7.32
N LEU A 51 7.80 4.10 -6.15
CA LEU A 51 8.99 3.52 -5.55
C LEU A 51 9.62 2.46 -6.45
N LEU A 52 8.79 1.63 -7.09
CA LEU A 52 9.23 0.58 -8.00
C LEU A 52 9.85 1.13 -9.28
N LEU A 53 9.17 2.08 -9.94
CA LEU A 53 9.58 2.56 -11.26
C LEU A 53 10.66 3.64 -11.21
N SER A 54 10.64 4.50 -10.20
CA SER A 54 11.47 5.71 -10.19
C SER A 54 12.62 5.67 -9.18
N LYS A 55 12.55 4.78 -8.18
CA LYS A 55 13.50 4.78 -7.05
C LYS A 55 14.33 3.50 -6.93
N LEU A 56 13.95 2.42 -7.62
CA LEU A 56 14.79 1.24 -7.72
C LEU A 56 15.87 1.45 -8.79
N PRO A 57 17.10 0.99 -8.53
CA PRO A 57 18.16 1.08 -9.52
C PRO A 57 17.82 0.19 -10.71
N ASP A 58 17.96 0.76 -11.90
CA ASP A 58 17.93 -0.03 -13.13
C ASP A 58 19.17 -0.93 -13.15
N ARG A 59 18.95 -2.23 -13.17
CA ARG A 59 19.98 -3.25 -13.07
C ARG A 59 19.70 -4.37 -14.07
N PRO A 60 20.72 -4.87 -14.77
CA PRO A 60 20.57 -5.98 -15.72
C PRO A 60 20.33 -7.35 -15.04
N THR A 61 20.36 -7.41 -13.71
CA THR A 61 20.21 -8.65 -12.91
C THR A 61 18.75 -8.99 -12.64
N CYS A 62 18.40 -10.28 -12.60
CA CYS A 62 17.04 -10.72 -12.35
C CYS A 62 16.60 -10.45 -10.90
N LEU A 63 15.33 -10.14 -10.71
CA LEU A 63 14.71 -10.06 -9.38
C LEU A 63 14.35 -11.46 -8.88
N ARG A 64 14.80 -11.79 -7.67
CA ARG A 64 14.42 -13.02 -6.95
C ARG A 64 13.28 -12.81 -5.97
N LEU A 65 13.13 -11.60 -5.45
CA LEU A 65 12.05 -11.25 -4.55
C LEU A 65 11.65 -9.80 -4.77
N LEU A 66 10.35 -9.57 -4.87
CA LEU A 66 9.74 -8.26 -4.76
C LEU A 66 8.70 -8.32 -3.64
N GLY A 67 8.95 -7.57 -2.57
CA GLY A 67 8.09 -7.46 -1.42
C GLY A 67 7.57 -6.04 -1.26
N MET A 68 6.35 -5.91 -0.76
CA MET A 68 5.76 -4.64 -0.35
C MET A 68 5.33 -4.73 1.12
N GLY A 69 5.58 -3.67 1.86
CA GLY A 69 5.15 -3.54 3.24
C GLY A 69 4.79 -2.11 3.58
N VAL A 70 4.36 -1.94 4.82
CA VAL A 70 3.99 -0.66 5.40
C VAL A 70 4.57 -0.54 6.79
N SER A 71 4.82 0.69 7.22
CA SER A 71 5.33 1.05 8.54
C SER A 71 4.74 2.39 8.98
N ASN A 72 5.06 2.81 10.21
CA ASN A 72 4.47 3.99 10.83
C ASN A 72 2.94 3.87 10.87
N LEU A 73 2.48 2.86 11.62
CA LEU A 73 1.08 2.49 11.73
C LEU A 73 0.39 3.42 12.71
N ASP A 74 -0.84 3.78 12.38
CA ASP A 74 -1.69 4.69 13.14
C ASP A 74 -3.02 3.97 13.42
N ASP A 75 -3.42 3.92 14.69
CA ASP A 75 -4.67 3.33 15.16
C ASP A 75 -5.74 4.39 15.42
N THR A 76 -5.40 5.69 15.26
CA THR A 76 -6.34 6.76 15.48
C THR A 76 -7.34 6.80 14.32
N GLY A 77 -8.56 6.34 14.58
CA GLY A 77 -9.64 6.19 13.60
C GLY A 77 -10.07 7.50 12.90
N GLN A 78 -9.47 8.64 13.22
CA GLN A 78 -9.83 9.95 12.67
C GLN A 78 -8.59 10.74 12.23
N SER A 79 -8.31 10.71 10.92
CA SER A 79 -7.55 11.79 10.29
C SER A 79 -8.52 12.90 9.93
N GLN A 80 -8.19 14.15 10.26
CA GLN A 80 -8.95 15.32 9.81
C GLN A 80 -8.91 15.38 8.28
N GLN A 81 -10.00 15.00 7.63
CA GLN A 81 -10.07 15.04 6.17
C GLN A 81 -10.31 16.49 5.71
N LEU A 82 -9.48 16.95 4.77
CA LEU A 82 -9.71 18.20 4.05
C LEU A 82 -11.09 18.16 3.36
N MET A 83 -11.84 19.25 3.50
CA MET A 83 -13.26 19.32 3.14
C MET A 83 -13.54 19.16 1.64
N PHE A 84 -12.52 19.36 0.80
CA PHE A 84 -12.61 19.42 -0.67
C PHE A 84 -12.39 18.08 -1.38
N ASP A 85 -11.83 17.08 -0.69
CA ASP A 85 -11.38 15.81 -1.30
C ASP A 85 -12.32 14.62 -1.01
N ARG A 86 -13.53 14.92 -0.51
CA ARG A 86 -14.41 13.92 0.10
C ARG A 86 -15.01 12.92 -0.88
N GLU A 87 -15.41 13.34 -2.07
CA GLU A 87 -16.21 12.47 -2.97
C GLU A 87 -15.39 11.34 -3.59
N GLU A 88 -14.21 11.65 -4.13
CA GLU A 88 -13.32 10.64 -4.71
C GLU A 88 -12.80 9.68 -3.64
N GLN A 89 -12.39 10.20 -2.48
CA GLN A 89 -11.93 9.35 -1.39
C GLN A 89 -13.04 8.46 -0.81
N LYS A 90 -14.28 8.96 -0.69
CA LYS A 90 -15.45 8.13 -0.31
C LYS A 90 -15.70 7.03 -1.34
N ARG A 91 -15.62 7.35 -2.63
CA ARG A 91 -15.80 6.38 -3.71
C ARG A 91 -14.75 5.27 -3.62
N ASN A 92 -13.48 5.63 -3.47
CA ASN A 92 -12.40 4.63 -3.36
C ASN A 92 -12.52 3.79 -2.09
N LYS A 93 -12.94 4.38 -0.96
CA LYS A 93 -13.27 3.61 0.27
C LYS A 93 -14.41 2.62 0.03
N SER A 94 -15.45 3.02 -0.70
CA SER A 94 -16.58 2.14 -1.04
C SER A 94 -16.10 0.95 -1.88
N ILE A 95 -15.30 1.22 -2.93
CA ILE A 95 -14.70 0.19 -3.78
C ILE A 95 -13.86 -0.79 -2.95
N ASP A 96 -12.99 -0.27 -2.08
CA ASP A 96 -12.15 -1.09 -1.19
C ASP A 96 -13.00 -1.99 -0.28
N SER A 97 -14.08 -1.47 0.28
CA SER A 97 -14.96 -2.25 1.17
C SER A 97 -15.71 -3.36 0.42
N VAL A 98 -16.20 -3.08 -0.79
CA VAL A 98 -16.87 -4.09 -1.63
C VAL A 98 -15.87 -5.18 -2.04
N ALA A 99 -14.67 -4.81 -2.48
CA ALA A 99 -13.62 -5.75 -2.82
C ALA A 99 -13.23 -6.64 -1.63
N ASP A 100 -13.15 -6.06 -0.42
CA ASP A 100 -12.86 -6.81 0.80
C ASP A 100 -14.00 -7.77 1.16
N GLN A 101 -15.26 -7.38 0.98
CA GLN A 101 -16.42 -8.25 1.19
C GLN A 101 -16.41 -9.46 0.25
N ILE A 102 -16.13 -9.23 -1.03
CA ILE A 102 -16.01 -10.30 -2.03
C ILE A 102 -14.92 -11.29 -1.58
N LYS A 103 -13.73 -10.81 -1.25
CA LYS A 103 -12.64 -11.68 -0.81
C LYS A 103 -12.87 -12.34 0.54
N ASN A 104 -13.67 -11.76 1.43
CA ASN A 104 -14.05 -12.40 2.69
C ASN A 104 -15.03 -13.55 2.45
N ARG A 105 -15.91 -13.42 1.45
CA ARG A 105 -16.92 -14.44 1.13
C ARG A 105 -16.37 -15.59 0.28
N PHE A 106 -15.51 -15.29 -0.69
CA PHE A 106 -15.07 -16.25 -1.70
C PHE A 106 -13.59 -16.66 -1.56
N GLY A 107 -12.85 -16.06 -0.63
CA GLY A 107 -11.43 -16.36 -0.40
C GLY A 107 -10.49 -15.60 -1.33
N ASP A 108 -9.19 -15.91 -1.25
CA ASP A 108 -8.13 -15.17 -1.95
C ASP A 108 -8.02 -15.48 -3.45
N SER A 109 -8.74 -16.51 -3.93
CA SER A 109 -8.80 -16.94 -5.34
C SER A 109 -9.87 -16.20 -6.17
N ALA A 110 -10.60 -15.27 -5.55
CA ALA A 110 -11.62 -14.44 -6.19
C ALA A 110 -11.09 -13.06 -6.61
#